data_AF-A0A0F9S1W4-F1
#
_entry.id   AF-A0A0F9S1W4-F1
#
_cell.length_a   1.000
_cell.length_b   1.000
_cell.length_c   1.000
_cell.angle_alpha   90.00
_cell.angle_beta   90.00
_cell.angle_gamma   90.00
#
_symmetry.space_group_name_H-M   'P 1'
#
loop_
_entity.id
_entity.type
_entity.pdbx_description
1 polymer ?
#
loop_
_entity_poly.entity_id
_entity_poly.type
_entity_poly.pdbx_seq_one_letter_code
_entity_poly.pdbx_strand_id
1 'polypeptide(L)' 'AKARFEHDWGEQGPIPFTISIGVAPCFKDDAAIEYALKRADRALYDAKQDGRNRVKVWSRMPEAKASGEVRAAG' A
#
# COMPACT_ATOMS: atom_id res chain seq x y z
N ALA A 1 -26.01 12.30 -0.58
CA ALA A 1 -26.26 12.17 0.87
C ALA A 1 -24.95 11.82 1.56
N LYS A 2 -24.46 12.66 2.49
CA LYS A 2 -23.34 12.26 3.36
C LYS A 2 -23.97 11.50 4.52
N ALA A 3 -23.64 10.22 4.70
CA ALA A 3 -24.02 9.50 5.91
C ALA A 3 -23.42 10.27 7.11
N ARG A 4 -24.28 10.71 8.04
CA ARG A 4 -23.82 11.21 9.33
C ARG A 4 -23.53 9.97 10.18
N PHE A 5 -22.25 9.69 10.36
CA PHE A 5 -21.79 8.68 11.31
C PHE A 5 -21.83 9.29 12.71
N GLU A 6 -23.05 9.55 13.21
CA GLU A 6 -23.25 9.86 14.63
C GLU A 6 -23.08 8.54 15.40
N HIS A 7 -22.09 8.50 16.28
CA HIS A 7 -21.77 7.34 17.11
C HIS A 7 -21.74 7.80 18.57
N ASP A 8 -22.53 7.15 19.42
CA ASP A 8 -22.49 7.36 20.86
C ASP A 8 -21.30 6.58 21.42
N TRP A 9 -20.26 7.32 21.82
CA TRP A 9 -19.02 6.75 22.34
C TRP A 9 -19.10 6.38 23.82
N GLY A 10 -20.24 6.62 24.49
CA GLY A 10 -20.39 6.42 25.92
C GLY A 10 -19.47 7.33 26.76
N GLU A 11 -19.41 7.08 28.06
CA GLU A 11 -18.66 7.93 29.01
C GLU A 11 -17.15 7.97 28.77
N GLN A 12 -16.57 6.91 28.18
CA GLN A 12 -15.12 6.80 27.97
C GLN A 12 -14.64 7.51 26.68
N GLY A 13 -15.56 7.86 25.77
CA GLY A 13 -15.23 8.51 24.52
C GLY A 13 -14.50 7.62 23.49
N PRO A 14 -14.15 8.17 22.31
CA PRO A 14 -13.49 7.41 21.25
C PRO A 14 -12.05 7.04 21.61
N ILE A 15 -11.62 5.83 21.23
CA ILE A 15 -10.22 5.41 21.32
C ILE A 15 -9.43 6.01 20.15
N PRO A 16 -8.37 6.80 20.38
CA PRO A 16 -7.54 7.30 19.30
C PRO A 16 -6.71 6.17 18.69
N PHE A 17 -6.77 6.01 17.37
CA PHE A 17 -5.94 5.07 16.64
C PHE A 17 -5.47 5.69 15.32
N THR A 18 -4.47 5.05 14.71
CA THR A 18 -3.98 5.42 13.38
C THR A 18 -4.16 4.24 12.44
N ILE A 19 -4.14 4.53 11.14
CA ILE A 19 -4.18 3.51 10.09
C ILE A 19 -2.95 3.61 9.21
N SER A 20 -2.51 2.46 8.71
CA SER A 20 -1.57 2.39 7.59
C SER A 20 -2.35 2.00 6.36
N ILE A 21 -2.06 2.60 5.22
CA ILE A 21 -2.80 2.40 3.98
C ILE A 21 -1.83 2.01 2.87
N GLY A 22 -2.16 0.95 2.15
CA GLY A 22 -1.53 0.59 0.89
C GLY A 22 -2.46 0.92 -0.27
N VAL A 23 -1.96 1.64 -1.26
CA VAL A 23 -2.72 2.03 -2.45
C VAL A 23 -2.04 1.42 -3.67
N ALA A 24 -2.81 0.84 -4.58
CA ALA A 24 -2.28 0.39 -5.87
C ALA A 24 -3.26 0.73 -7.00
N PRO A 25 -2.74 0.99 -8.22
CA PRO A 25 -3.59 1.06 -9.41
C PRO A 25 -4.19 -0.32 -9.73
N CYS A 26 -5.43 -0.30 -10.20
CA CYS A 26 -6.00 -1.41 -10.97
C CYS A 26 -5.66 -1.17 -12.45
N PHE A 27 -4.89 -2.07 -13.05
CA PHE A 27 -4.53 -1.94 -14.46
C PHE A 27 -5.53 -2.69 -15.34
N LYS A 28 -5.63 -2.27 -16.61
CA LYS A 28 -6.53 -2.89 -17.58
C LYS A 28 -6.11 -4.33 -17.95
N ASP A 29 -4.83 -4.63 -17.80
CA ASP A 29 -4.21 -5.92 -18.09
C ASP A 29 -4.11 -6.84 -16.86
N ASP A 30 -4.68 -6.43 -15.71
CA ASP A 30 -4.83 -7.34 -14.58
C ASP A 30 -5.77 -8.48 -14.96
N ALA A 31 -5.26 -9.72 -14.88
CA ALA A 31 -6.06 -10.90 -15.16
C ALA A 31 -7.23 -11.09 -14.18
N ALA A 32 -7.14 -10.48 -12.98
CA ALA A 32 -8.16 -10.51 -11.94
C ALA A 32 -7.93 -9.40 -10.89
N ILE A 33 -8.96 -9.05 -10.12
CA ILE A 33 -8.90 -7.99 -9.09
C ILE A 33 -7.87 -8.29 -7.98
N GLU A 34 -7.65 -9.57 -7.70
CA GLU A 34 -6.71 -10.08 -6.71
C GLU A 34 -5.27 -9.60 -6.96
N TYR A 35 -4.91 -9.32 -8.22
CA TYR A 35 -3.59 -8.78 -8.54
C TYR A 35 -3.43 -7.34 -8.04
N ALA A 36 -4.44 -6.49 -8.26
CA ALA A 36 -4.45 -5.13 -7.71
C ALA A 36 -4.49 -5.15 -6.17
N LEU A 37 -5.28 -6.04 -5.57
CA LEU A 37 -5.34 -6.23 -4.12
C LEU A 37 -3.98 -6.67 -3.55
N LYS A 38 -3.29 -7.63 -4.18
CA LYS A 38 -1.94 -8.04 -3.77
C LYS A 38 -0.94 -6.90 -3.82
N ARG A 39 -0.99 -6.04 -4.85
CA ARG A 39 -0.14 -4.84 -4.93
C ARG A 39 -0.44 -3.85 -3.81
N ALA A 40 -1.73 -3.59 -3.54
CA ALA A 40 -2.15 -2.71 -2.46
C ALA A 40 -1.73 -3.27 -1.08
N ASP A 41 -1.91 -4.57 -0.84
CA ASP A 41 -1.49 -5.23 0.38
C ASP A 41 0.02 -5.17 0.58
N ARG A 42 0.80 -5.32 -0.50
CA ARG A 42 2.26 -5.14 -0.44
C ARG A 42 2.63 -3.73 0.02
N ALA A 43 2.02 -2.69 -0.57
CA ALA A 43 2.26 -1.32 -0.16
C ALA A 43 1.80 -1.07 1.30
N LEU A 44 0.70 -1.68 1.74
CA LEU A 44 0.21 -1.62 3.11
C LEU A 44 1.23 -2.24 4.08
N TYR A 45 1.79 -3.39 3.72
CA TYR A 45 2.82 -4.04 4.50
C TYR A 45 4.06 -3.15 4.64
N ASP A 46 4.51 -2.54 3.54
CA ASP A 46 5.64 -1.61 3.55
C ASP A 46 5.35 -0.35 4.39
N ALA A 47 4.09 0.11 4.44
CA ALA A 47 3.67 1.22 5.30
C ALA A 47 3.74 0.83 6.79
N LYS A 48 3.36 -0.41 7.12
CA LYS A 48 3.45 -0.96 8.49
C LYS A 48 4.89 -1.11 8.95
N GLN A 49 5.78 -1.59 8.07
CA GLN A 49 7.21 -1.77 8.39
C GLN A 49 7.95 -0.45 8.55
N ASP A 50 7.58 0.55 7.76
CA ASP A 50 8.22 1.87 7.74
C ASP A 50 7.68 2.81 8.84
N GLY A 51 7.12 2.28 9.93
CA GLY A 51 6.69 3.09 11.08
C GLY A 51 5.21 3.43 11.14
N ARG A 52 4.35 2.77 10.32
CA ARG A 52 2.88 2.91 10.36
C ARG A 52 2.41 4.35 10.11
N ASN A 53 1.14 4.64 10.44
CA ASN A 53 0.47 5.94 10.33
C ASN A 53 0.82 6.70 9.03
N ARG A 54 0.74 6.00 7.89
CA ARG A 54 1.12 6.55 6.59
C ARG A 54 0.46 5.82 5.45
N VAL A 55 0.47 6.49 4.30
CA VAL A 55 0.09 5.92 3.02
C VAL A 55 1.35 5.54 2.26
N LYS A 56 1.39 4.31 1.72
CA LYS A 56 2.34 3.96 0.67
C LYS A 56 1.59 3.58 -0.60
N VAL A 57 2.11 4.06 -1.71
CA VAL A 57 1.60 3.72 -3.04
C VAL A 57 2.51 2.64 -3.60
N TRP A 58 1.91 1.56 -4.07
CA TRP A 58 2.62 0.55 -4.84
C TRP A 58 3.22 1.24 -6.06
N SER A 59 4.53 1.14 -6.20
CA SER A 59 5.22 1.48 -7.42
C SER A 59 5.60 0.17 -8.10
N ARG A 60 5.34 0.08 -9.40
CA ARG A 60 6.15 -0.82 -10.22
C ARG A 60 7.57 -0.30 -10.02
N MET A 61 8.48 -1.12 -9.51
CA MET A 61 9.88 -0.72 -9.54
C MET A 61 10.15 -0.19 -10.95
N PRO A 62 10.77 0.98 -11.14
CA PRO A 62 11.42 1.22 -12.42
C PRO A 62 12.31 0.00 -12.60
N GLU A 63 12.24 -0.67 -13.76
CA GLU A 63 13.18 -1.73 -14.08
C GLU A 63 14.55 -1.23 -13.67
N ALA A 64 15.11 -1.81 -12.60
CA ALA A 64 16.46 -1.48 -12.20
C ALA A 64 17.28 -1.75 -13.45
N LYS A 65 17.96 -0.72 -13.99
CA LYS A 65 18.87 -0.86 -15.14
C LYS A 65 19.60 -2.18 -14.94
N ALA A 66 19.46 -3.09 -15.92
CA ALA A 66 20.04 -4.42 -15.89
C ALA A 66 21.45 -4.36 -15.27
N SER A 67 21.54 -4.71 -14.00
CA SER A 67 22.79 -4.71 -13.26
C SER A 67 23.47 -6.02 -13.61
N GLY A 68 24.43 -5.93 -14.52
CA GLY A 68 25.17 -7.09 -14.99
C GLY A 68 26.28 -6.72 -15.96
N GLU A 69 27.13 -5.77 -15.59
CA GLU A 69 28.54 -5.91 -15.98
C GLU A 69 29.03 -7.25 -15.42
N VAL A 70 29.28 -8.22 -16.30
CA VAL A 70 30.11 -9.38 -15.98
C VAL A 70 31.28 -9.40 -16.96
N ARG A 71 32.35 -8.73 -16.51
CA ARG A 71 33.78 -9.00 -16.73
C ARG A 71 34.30 -9.16 -18.16
N ALA A 72 35.19 -8.25 -18.53
CA ALA A 72 36.34 -8.58 -19.38
C ALA A 72 37.21 -9.64 -18.67
N ALA A 73 37.46 -10.76 -19.36
CA ALA A 73 38.64 -11.62 -19.22
C ALA A 73 38.66 -12.63 -20.38
N GLY A 74 39.65 -12.52 -21.26
CA GLY A 74 39.93 -13.47 -22.36
C GLY A 74 40.23 -12.76 -23.66
#